data_AF-A0A7Y2X502-F1
#
_entry.id   AF-A0A7Y2X502-F1
#
_cell.length_a   1.000
_cell.length_b   1.000
_cell.length_c   1.000
_cell.angle_alpha   90.00
_cell.angle_beta   90.00
_cell.angle_gamma   90.00
#
_symmetry.space_group_name_H-M   'P 1'
#
loop_
_entity.id
_entity.type
_entity.pdbx_description
1 polymer ?
#
loop_
_entity_poly.entity_id
_entity_poly.type
_entity_poly.pdbx_seq_one_letter_code
_entity_poly.pdbx_strand_id
1 'polypeptide(L)'
;MVTVFAAYWFEYSYDVDLTLLSIAIVFPLVFTIRGSFRRREKALEHLSKFRSALKTVYYFVMNNQELSQADKDKMDKILSDISGKTILHLGGNFESTKELDEIINSVNKFMLEVGEKVSNKLKDRVFRFMKDLHESIENLHAINIHRTPITLKAYCKIFI
;
A
#
# COMPACT_ATOMS: atom_id res chain seq x y z
N MET A 1 -14.82 -47.69 29.07
CA MET A 1 -14.59 -47.82 30.53
C MET A 1 -13.19 -48.36 30.85
N VAL A 2 -12.70 -49.41 30.18
CA VAL A 2 -11.34 -49.97 30.42
C VAL A 2 -10.21 -48.95 30.21
N THR A 3 -10.34 -48.06 29.22
CA THR A 3 -9.34 -47.02 28.92
C THR A 3 -9.19 -45.97 30.02
N VAL A 4 -10.29 -45.57 30.66
CA VAL A 4 -10.29 -44.59 31.77
C VAL A 4 -9.68 -45.21 33.03
N PHE A 5 -9.98 -46.49 33.28
CA PHE A 5 -9.44 -47.23 34.42
C PHE A 5 -7.93 -47.44 34.30
N ALA A 6 -7.44 -47.75 33.10
CA ALA A 6 -6.01 -47.87 32.82
C ALA A 6 -5.26 -46.52 33.01
N ALA A 7 -5.83 -45.41 32.55
CA ALA A 7 -5.21 -44.08 32.70
C ALA A 7 -5.07 -43.64 34.16
N TYR A 8 -6.06 -43.98 35.01
CA TYR A 8 -6.01 -43.70 36.45
C TYR A 8 -4.93 -44.53 37.16
N TRP A 9 -4.74 -45.78 36.77
CA TRP A 9 -3.76 -46.69 37.37
C TRP A 9 -2.31 -46.36 37.00
N PHE A 10 -2.10 -45.74 35.84
CA PHE A 10 -0.79 -45.33 35.33
C PHE A 10 -0.39 -43.89 35.72
N GLU A 11 -1.16 -43.20 36.57
CA GLU A 11 -0.94 -41.78 36.95
C GLU A 11 -0.62 -40.88 35.74
N TYR A 12 -1.32 -41.09 34.62
CA TYR A 12 -1.08 -40.29 33.42
C TYR A 12 -1.71 -38.91 33.59
N SER A 13 -1.02 -38.02 34.32
CA SER A 13 -1.38 -36.61 34.46
C SER A 13 -1.11 -35.91 33.13
N TYR A 14 -2.15 -35.73 32.34
CA TYR A 14 -2.08 -34.87 31.17
C TYR A 14 -1.95 -33.43 31.67
N ASP A 15 -0.92 -32.70 31.23
CA ASP A 15 -0.75 -31.28 31.54
C ASP A 15 -1.71 -30.45 30.67
N VAL A 16 -3.01 -30.61 30.97
CA VAL A 16 -4.12 -29.92 30.29
C VAL A 16 -3.95 -28.41 30.43
N ASP A 17 -3.41 -27.96 31.56
CA ASP A 17 -3.14 -26.55 31.84
C ASP A 17 -2.11 -25.97 30.86
N LEU A 18 -0.99 -26.67 30.63
CA LEU A 18 0.01 -26.24 29.65
C LEU A 18 -0.53 -26.22 28.21
N THR A 19 -1.38 -27.19 27.87
CA THR A 19 -1.98 -27.29 26.53
C THR A 19 -3.00 -26.16 26.31
N LEU A 20 -3.85 -25.88 27.29
CA LEU A 20 -4.83 -24.79 27.26
C LEU A 20 -4.14 -23.42 27.19
N LEU A 21 -3.08 -23.24 27.98
CA LEU A 21 -2.22 -22.04 27.95
C LEU A 21 -1.57 -21.85 26.57
N SER A 22 -1.07 -22.92 25.96
CA SER A 22 -0.45 -22.87 24.63
C SER A 22 -1.44 -22.44 23.54
N ILE A 23 -2.66 -22.99 23.55
CA ILE A 23 -3.72 -22.59 22.61
C ILE A 23 -4.11 -21.12 22.82
N ALA A 24 -4.21 -20.68 24.08
CA ALA A 24 -4.54 -19.31 24.42
C ALA A 24 -3.52 -18.28 23.90
N ILE A 25 -2.24 -18.67 23.77
CA ILE A 25 -1.17 -17.80 23.22
C ILE A 25 -1.09 -17.90 21.70
N VAL A 26 -1.09 -19.12 21.15
CA VAL A 26 -0.90 -19.36 19.72
C VAL A 26 -2.07 -18.80 18.89
N PHE A 27 -3.30 -18.91 19.40
CA PHE A 27 -4.48 -18.47 18.65
C PHE A 27 -4.45 -16.97 18.33
N PRO A 28 -4.36 -16.03 19.31
CA PRO A 28 -4.22 -14.60 19.02
C PRO A 28 -3.03 -14.30 18.10
N LEU A 29 -1.91 -14.98 18.30
CA LEU A 29 -0.70 -14.80 17.50
C LEU A 29 -0.96 -15.05 16.02
N VAL A 30 -1.64 -16.15 15.65
CA VAL A 30 -1.99 -16.43 14.25
C VAL A 30 -2.91 -15.36 13.66
N PHE A 31 -3.90 -14.85 14.41
CA PHE A 31 -4.76 -13.76 13.94
C PHE A 31 -3.99 -12.47 13.68
N THR A 32 -3.04 -12.16 14.54
CA THR A 32 -2.24 -10.92 14.44
C THR A 32 -1.31 -10.97 13.23
N ILE A 33 -0.67 -12.12 12.98
CA ILE A 33 0.18 -12.36 11.81
C ILE A 33 -0.65 -12.25 10.53
N ARG A 34 -1.81 -12.93 10.47
CA ARG A 34 -2.70 -12.86 9.31
C ARG A 34 -3.21 -11.45 9.05
N GLY A 35 -3.55 -10.69 10.09
CA GLY A 35 -3.94 -9.28 9.99
C GLY A 35 -2.82 -8.41 9.42
N SER A 36 -1.58 -8.65 9.84
CA SER A 36 -0.39 -7.95 9.31
C SER A 36 -0.16 -8.28 7.83
N PHE A 37 -0.22 -9.55 7.43
CA PHE A 37 -0.09 -9.97 6.03
C PHE A 37 -1.18 -9.37 5.15
N ARG A 38 -2.44 -9.41 5.57
CA ARG A 38 -3.56 -8.82 4.81
C ARG A 38 -3.35 -7.33 4.54
N ARG A 39 -2.81 -6.60 5.51
CA ARG A 39 -2.52 -5.16 5.35
C ARG A 39 -1.34 -4.92 4.41
N ARG A 40 -0.31 -5.76 4.45
CA ARG A 40 0.79 -5.73 3.48
C ARG A 40 0.31 -6.01 2.06
N GLU A 41 -0.53 -7.01 1.87
CA GLU A 41 -1.12 -7.33 0.56
C GLU A 41 -1.94 -6.16 0.02
N LYS A 42 -2.81 -5.55 0.84
CA LYS A 42 -3.55 -4.35 0.45
C LYS A 42 -2.65 -3.17 0.06
N ALA A 43 -1.58 -2.92 0.82
CA ALA A 43 -0.62 -1.87 0.47
C ALA A 43 0.02 -2.15 -0.90
N LEU A 44 0.43 -3.39 -1.17
CA LEU A 44 0.99 -3.79 -2.47
C LEU A 44 -0.03 -3.65 -3.61
N GLU A 45 -1.31 -3.94 -3.34
CA GLU A 45 -2.38 -3.74 -4.31
C GLU A 45 -2.53 -2.26 -4.71
N HIS A 46 -2.58 -1.35 -3.73
CA HIS A 46 -2.65 0.09 -4.00
C HIS A 46 -1.38 0.61 -4.68
N LEU A 47 -0.19 0.09 -4.32
CA LEU A 47 1.06 0.42 -5.00
C LEU A 47 1.06 -0.02 -6.47
N SER A 48 0.49 -1.19 -6.75
CA SER A 48 0.33 -1.69 -8.12
C SER A 48 -0.62 -0.80 -8.93
N LYS A 49 -1.76 -0.42 -8.35
CA LYS A 49 -2.73 0.51 -8.96
C LYS A 49 -2.09 1.87 -9.27
N PHE A 50 -1.35 2.43 -8.31
CA PHE A 50 -0.56 3.65 -8.49
C PHE A 50 0.39 3.55 -9.70
N ARG A 51 1.23 2.49 -9.74
CA ARG A 51 2.21 2.29 -10.81
C ARG A 51 1.53 2.10 -12.18
N SER A 52 0.40 1.40 -12.21
CA SER A 52 -0.40 1.17 -13.42
C SER A 52 -1.00 2.48 -13.94
N ALA A 53 -1.59 3.30 -13.07
CA ALA A 53 -2.15 4.59 -13.45
C ALA A 53 -1.07 5.51 -14.00
N LEU A 54 0.08 5.62 -13.32
CA LEU A 54 1.22 6.42 -13.76
C LEU A 54 1.74 6.00 -15.14
N LYS A 55 1.92 4.69 -15.37
CA LYS A 55 2.36 4.18 -16.68
C LYS A 55 1.31 4.38 -17.77
N THR A 56 0.03 4.32 -17.42
CA THR A 56 -1.04 4.58 -18.39
C THR A 56 -1.04 6.04 -18.85
N VAL A 57 -0.85 6.99 -17.93
CA VAL A 57 -0.67 8.41 -18.27
C VAL A 57 0.56 8.60 -19.17
N TYR A 58 1.69 7.98 -18.81
CA TYR A 58 2.90 8.00 -19.63
C TYR A 58 2.63 7.56 -21.08
N TYR A 59 1.98 6.41 -21.29
CA TYR A 59 1.71 5.92 -22.63
C TYR A 59 0.73 6.81 -23.42
N PHE A 60 -0.26 7.40 -22.75
CA PHE A 60 -1.19 8.31 -23.42
C PHE A 60 -0.50 9.58 -23.94
N VAL A 61 0.47 10.11 -23.18
CA VAL A 61 1.24 11.29 -23.60
C VAL A 61 2.28 10.91 -24.67
N MET A 62 2.98 9.80 -24.49
CA MET A 62 4.05 9.38 -25.42
C MET A 62 3.52 8.99 -26.80
N ASN A 63 2.33 8.36 -26.85
CA ASN A 63 1.69 7.94 -28.09
C ASN A 63 0.91 9.06 -28.81
N ASN A 64 0.78 10.24 -28.19
CA ASN A 64 0.13 11.37 -28.84
C ASN A 64 1.09 12.02 -29.87
N GLN A 65 0.58 12.27 -31.08
CA GLN A 65 1.35 12.85 -32.19
C GLN A 65 1.35 14.38 -32.22
N GLU A 66 0.42 15.02 -31.51
CA GLU A 66 0.24 16.48 -31.43
C GLU A 66 1.27 17.13 -30.47
N LEU A 67 1.85 16.33 -29.58
CA LEU A 67 2.87 16.73 -28.61
C LEU A 67 4.28 16.72 -29.21
N SER A 68 5.00 17.82 -29.02
CA SER A 68 6.43 17.91 -29.33
C SER A 68 7.25 16.97 -28.44
N GLN A 69 8.41 16.51 -28.93
CA GLN A 69 9.33 15.68 -28.15
C GLN A 69 9.75 16.37 -26.84
N ALA A 70 9.95 17.69 -26.86
CA ALA A 70 10.29 18.45 -25.65
C ALA A 70 9.17 18.43 -24.60
N ASP A 71 7.91 18.40 -25.03
CA ASP A 71 6.75 18.33 -24.12
C ASP A 71 6.63 16.91 -23.53
N LYS A 72 6.92 15.87 -24.33
CA LYS A 72 6.99 14.48 -23.86
C LYS A 72 8.08 14.28 -22.80
N ASP A 73 9.27 14.82 -23.02
CA ASP A 73 10.40 14.73 -22.08
C ASP A 73 10.10 15.47 -20.76
N LYS A 74 9.39 16.60 -20.82
CA LYS A 74 8.91 17.30 -19.62
C LYS A 74 7.93 16.44 -18.82
N MET A 75 6.95 15.82 -19.48
CA MET A 75 6.00 14.94 -18.81
C MET A 75 6.69 13.72 -18.19
N ASP A 76 7.64 13.10 -18.89
CA ASP A 76 8.40 11.96 -18.35
C ASP A 76 9.13 12.32 -17.05
N LYS A 77 9.78 13.49 -17.01
CA LYS A 77 10.41 14.02 -15.78
C LYS A 77 9.39 14.20 -14.66
N ILE A 78 8.23 14.81 -14.93
CA ILE A 78 7.17 15.01 -13.93
C ILE A 78 6.69 13.67 -13.38
N LEU A 79 6.41 12.70 -14.24
CA LEU A 79 5.93 11.37 -13.82
C LEU A 79 6.98 10.60 -13.03
N SER A 80 8.26 10.72 -13.41
CA SER A 80 9.39 10.15 -12.66
C SER A 80 9.53 10.77 -11.28
N ASP A 81 9.40 12.10 -11.17
CA ASP A 81 9.42 12.83 -9.91
C ASP A 81 8.27 12.42 -8.99
N ILE A 82 7.05 12.26 -9.53
CA ILE A 82 5.90 11.74 -8.78
C ILE A 82 6.21 10.36 -8.23
N SER A 83 6.74 9.46 -9.07
CA SER A 83 7.12 8.11 -8.63
C SER A 83 8.17 8.14 -7.52
N GLY A 84 9.26 8.89 -7.71
CA GLY A 84 10.35 8.97 -6.75
C GLY A 84 9.89 9.53 -5.41
N LYS A 85 9.18 10.66 -5.43
CA LYS A 85 8.72 11.33 -4.21
C LYS A 85 7.62 10.57 -3.49
N THR A 86 6.73 9.86 -4.20
CA THR A 86 5.74 8.97 -3.58
C THR A 86 6.43 7.84 -2.80
N ILE A 87 7.46 7.21 -3.37
CA ILE A 87 8.21 6.15 -2.69
C ILE A 87 8.98 6.71 -1.49
N LEU A 88 9.60 7.89 -1.62
CA LEU A 88 10.28 8.55 -0.50
C LEU A 88 9.30 8.89 0.64
N HIS A 89 8.11 9.39 0.31
CA HIS A 89 7.07 9.72 1.27
C HIS A 89 6.57 8.48 2.02
N LEU A 90 6.40 7.36 1.32
CA LEU A 90 6.03 6.07 1.92
C LEU A 90 7.12 5.49 2.83
N GLY A 91 8.39 5.73 2.49
CA GLY A 91 9.54 5.30 3.29
C GLY A 91 9.78 6.14 4.54
N GLY A 92 9.38 7.41 4.53
CA GLY A 92 9.51 8.32 5.67
C GLY A 92 8.34 8.29 6.65
N ASN A 93 8.53 8.94 7.79
CA ASN A 93 7.46 9.20 8.78
C ASN A 93 6.92 10.63 8.57
N PHE A 94 6.40 10.92 7.38
CA PHE A 94 5.84 12.23 7.07
C PHE A 94 4.34 12.25 7.42
N GLU A 95 3.92 13.16 8.31
CA GLU A 95 2.51 13.34 8.65
C GLU A 95 1.73 14.17 7.61
N SER A 96 2.43 14.85 6.69
CA SER A 96 1.80 15.74 5.72
C SER A 96 1.98 15.23 4.28
N THR A 97 0.89 15.19 3.52
CA THR A 97 0.84 14.91 2.07
C THR A 97 0.98 16.16 1.19
N LYS A 98 1.10 17.36 1.78
CA LYS A 98 1.11 18.64 1.02
C LYS A 98 2.15 18.70 -0.09
N GLU A 99 3.38 18.27 0.18
CA GLU A 99 4.43 18.24 -0.84
C GLU A 99 4.05 17.30 -2.00
N LEU A 100 3.44 16.16 -1.68
CA LEU A 100 3.00 15.16 -2.64
C LEU A 100 1.88 15.70 -3.53
N ASP A 101 0.89 16.36 -2.94
CA ASP A 101 -0.21 17.01 -3.66
C ASP A 101 0.29 18.08 -4.63
N GLU A 102 1.28 18.88 -4.23
CA GLU A 102 1.88 19.91 -5.10
C GLU A 102 2.52 19.32 -6.35
N ILE A 103 3.24 18.20 -6.20
CA ILE A 103 3.91 17.54 -7.32
C ILE A 103 2.87 16.88 -8.22
N ILE A 104 1.82 16.26 -7.66
CA ILE A 104 0.80 15.63 -8.51
C ILE A 104 0.01 16.71 -9.26
N ASN A 105 -0.21 17.88 -8.64
CA ASN A 105 -0.83 19.02 -9.29
C ASN A 105 0.04 19.60 -10.43
N SER A 106 1.33 19.31 -10.48
CA SER A 106 2.18 19.70 -11.62
C SER A 106 1.77 19.03 -12.94
N VAL A 107 1.18 17.83 -12.89
CA VAL A 107 0.60 17.18 -14.08
C VAL A 107 -0.62 17.96 -14.57
N ASN A 108 -1.48 18.43 -13.66
CA ASN A 108 -2.63 19.26 -14.04
C ASN A 108 -2.17 20.58 -14.69
N LYS A 109 -1.14 21.23 -14.11
CA LYS A 109 -0.55 22.46 -14.68
C LYS A 109 0.00 22.21 -16.08
N PHE A 110 0.76 21.12 -16.27
CA PHE A 110 1.28 20.75 -17.59
C PHE A 110 0.15 20.50 -18.60
N MET A 111 -0.91 19.78 -18.21
CA MET A 111 -2.05 19.52 -19.11
C MET A 111 -2.84 20.79 -19.48
N LEU A 112 -2.82 21.81 -18.62
CA LEU A 112 -3.39 23.13 -18.92
C LEU A 112 -2.48 23.94 -19.87
N GLU A 113 -1.17 23.94 -19.66
CA GLU A 113 -0.18 24.63 -20.52
C GLU A 113 -0.17 24.07 -21.95
N VAL A 114 -0.29 22.75 -22.08
CA VAL A 114 -0.37 22.06 -23.38
C VAL A 114 -1.83 22.04 -23.90
N GLY A 115 -2.74 22.76 -23.24
CA GLY A 115 -4.18 22.68 -23.46
C GLY A 115 -4.64 22.96 -24.89
N GLU A 116 -3.96 23.82 -25.63
CA GLU A 116 -4.31 24.09 -27.04
C GLU A 116 -3.78 23.03 -28.02
N LYS A 117 -2.71 22.31 -27.65
CA LYS A 117 -2.07 21.31 -28.51
C LYS A 117 -2.64 19.90 -28.32
N VAL A 118 -3.53 19.71 -27.35
CA VAL A 118 -4.00 18.39 -26.94
C VAL A 118 -5.50 18.29 -27.04
N SER A 119 -5.98 17.27 -27.74
CA SER A 119 -7.40 16.92 -27.79
C SER A 119 -8.04 16.78 -26.39
N ASN A 120 -9.25 17.30 -26.22
CA ASN A 120 -10.01 17.17 -24.97
C ASN A 120 -10.18 15.70 -24.51
N LYS A 121 -10.27 14.76 -25.46
CA LYS A 121 -10.34 13.31 -25.15
C LYS A 121 -9.08 12.76 -24.48
N LEU A 122 -7.91 13.36 -24.74
CA LEU A 122 -6.67 12.99 -24.04
C LEU A 122 -6.67 13.57 -22.64
N LYS A 123 -7.09 14.84 -22.48
CA LYS A 123 -7.21 15.49 -21.16
C LYS A 123 -8.13 14.71 -20.23
N ASP A 124 -9.32 14.35 -20.70
CA ASP A 124 -10.29 13.59 -19.89
C ASP A 124 -9.73 12.23 -19.45
N ARG A 125 -8.99 11.56 -20.34
CA ARG A 125 -8.31 10.31 -20.03
C ARG A 125 -7.22 10.51 -18.98
N VAL A 126 -6.35 11.50 -19.15
CA VAL A 126 -5.29 11.80 -18.18
C VAL A 126 -5.90 12.14 -16.83
N PHE A 127 -6.88 13.04 -16.75
CA PHE A 127 -7.53 13.41 -15.49
C PHE A 127 -8.19 12.23 -14.79
N ARG A 128 -8.82 11.32 -15.54
CA ARG A 128 -9.38 10.08 -14.97
C ARG A 128 -8.31 9.21 -14.31
N PHE A 129 -7.18 8.98 -14.98
CA PHE A 129 -6.10 8.18 -14.40
C PHE A 129 -5.33 8.92 -13.29
N MET A 130 -5.30 10.25 -13.33
CA MET A 130 -4.76 11.06 -12.23
C MET A 130 -5.63 10.96 -10.97
N LYS A 131 -6.96 10.89 -11.12
CA LYS A 131 -7.86 10.57 -10.00
C LYS A 131 -7.55 9.20 -9.40
N ASP A 132 -7.38 8.18 -10.23
CA ASP A 132 -7.04 6.82 -9.77
C ASP A 132 -5.66 6.79 -9.06
N LEU A 133 -4.73 7.62 -9.53
CA LEU A 133 -3.41 7.82 -8.93
C LEU A 133 -3.52 8.49 -7.55
N HIS A 134 -4.28 9.58 -7.40
CA HIS A 134 -4.57 10.22 -6.10
C HIS A 134 -5.19 9.23 -5.12
N GLU A 135 -6.22 8.52 -5.54
CA GLU A 135 -6.91 7.55 -4.69
C GLU A 135 -5.95 6.45 -4.19
N SER A 136 -5.08 5.96 -5.07
CA SER A 136 -4.09 4.94 -4.71
C SER A 136 -3.06 5.45 -3.70
N ILE A 137 -2.61 6.70 -3.86
CA ILE A 137 -1.66 7.36 -2.95
C ILE A 137 -2.27 7.60 -1.57
N GLU A 138 -3.48 8.14 -1.50
CA GLU A 138 -4.17 8.39 -0.23
C GLU A 138 -4.41 7.09 0.54
N ASN A 139 -4.83 6.03 -0.17
CA ASN A 139 -4.99 4.71 0.45
C ASN A 139 -3.65 4.15 0.98
N LEU A 140 -2.56 4.32 0.24
CA LEU A 140 -1.23 3.94 0.70
C LEU A 140 -0.80 4.74 1.94
N HIS A 141 -1.05 6.05 1.94
CA HIS A 141 -0.73 6.94 3.04
C HIS A 141 -1.53 6.57 4.30
N ALA A 142 -2.83 6.33 4.18
CA ALA A 142 -3.67 5.88 5.28
C ALA A 142 -3.18 4.55 5.90
N ILE A 143 -2.80 3.58 5.06
CA ILE A 143 -2.21 2.32 5.55
C ILE A 143 -0.86 2.54 6.24
N ASN A 144 -0.09 3.53 5.78
CA ASN A 144 1.22 3.87 6.33
C ASN A 144 1.14 4.60 7.68
N ILE A 145 0.18 5.51 7.87
CA ILE A 145 -0.05 6.21 9.14
C ILE A 145 -0.67 5.27 10.17
N HIS A 146 -1.72 4.53 9.80
CA HIS A 146 -2.46 3.67 10.73
C HIS A 146 -1.81 2.28 10.84
N ARG A 147 -0.55 2.24 11.33
CA ARG A 147 0.19 0.99 11.51
C ARG A 147 -0.39 0.13 12.66
N THR A 148 0.06 -1.13 12.74
CA THR A 148 -0.23 -2.02 13.87
C THR A 148 0.16 -1.34 15.18
N PRO A 149 -0.68 -1.42 16.24
CA PRO A 149 -0.34 -0.88 17.55
C PRO A 149 1.00 -1.44 18.06
N ILE A 150 1.81 -0.55 18.63
CA ILE A 150 3.20 -0.79 19.06
C ILE A 150 3.29 -1.92 20.09
N THR A 151 2.27 -2.05 20.95
CA THR A 151 2.15 -3.08 22.00
C THR A 151 2.21 -4.49 21.44
N LEU A 152 1.53 -4.75 20.33
CA LEU A 152 1.51 -6.06 19.68
C LEU A 152 2.88 -6.40 19.06
N LYS A 153 3.56 -5.41 18.49
CA LYS A 153 4.90 -5.56 17.95
C LYS A 153 5.93 -5.83 19.07
N ALA A 154 5.77 -5.20 20.23
CA ALA A 154 6.63 -5.43 21.39
C ALA A 154 6.44 -6.83 21.96
N TYR A 155 5.20 -7.30 22.10
CA TYR A 155 4.89 -8.67 22.53
C TYR A 155 5.56 -9.71 21.63
N CYS A 156 5.35 -9.62 20.30
CA CYS A 156 5.98 -10.55 19.36
C CYS A 156 7.51 -10.46 19.31
N LYS A 157 8.16 -9.42 19.84
CA LYS A 157 9.61 -9.32 19.94
C LYS A 157 10.18 -9.90 21.23
N ILE A 158 9.38 -9.91 22.29
CA ILE A 158 9.80 -10.36 23.62
C ILE A 158 9.55 -11.86 23.78
N PHE A 159 8.45 -12.35 23.20
CA PHE A 159 7.99 -13.73 23.39
C PHE A 159 8.26 -14.66 22.22
N ILE A 160 8.71 -14.15 21.07
CA ILE A 160 9.08 -14.92 19.86
C ILE A 160 10.48 -14.48 19.44
#